data_AF-A0A701QX10-F1
#
_entry.id   AF-A0A701QX10-F1
#
_cell.length_a   1.000
_cell.length_b   1.000
_cell.length_c   1.000
_cell.angle_alpha   90.00
_cell.angle_beta   90.00
_cell.angle_gamma   90.00
#
_symmetry.space_group_name_H-M   'P 1'
#
loop_
_entity.id
_entity.type
_entity.pdbx_description
1 polymer ?
#
loop_
_entity_poly.entity_id
_entity_poly.type
_entity_poly.pdbx_seq_one_letter_code
_entity_poly.pdbx_strand_id
1 'polypeptide(L)'
;MENIVITPNISIDDYLIHSITWDKSENALIDTSKLETIDDIVYCAKLALSMPDIKFSLAVLEQLSEIKIMPMNVLEEIILTGDPGCCESICMRTDLNSNLRRMCSGLELTHKKTEIISRSAHSNQVNFPT
;
A
#
# COMPACT_ATOMS: atom_id res chain seq x y z
N MET A 1 -13.03 18.57 3.46
CA MET A 1 -12.43 17.23 3.38
C MET A 1 -13.50 16.32 2.81
N GLU A 2 -13.25 15.79 1.63
CA GLU A 2 -14.20 14.91 0.94
C GLU A 2 -13.87 13.47 1.31
N ASN A 3 -14.88 12.66 1.62
CA ASN A 3 -14.68 11.25 1.93
C ASN A 3 -15.18 10.42 0.76
N ILE A 4 -14.29 9.62 0.19
CA ILE A 4 -14.61 8.62 -0.82
C ILE A 4 -14.90 7.32 -0.08
N VAL A 5 -16.19 7.05 0.08
CA VAL A 5 -16.68 5.90 0.86
C VAL A 5 -16.68 4.66 -0.02
N ILE A 6 -15.81 3.69 0.32
CA ILE A 6 -15.78 2.39 -0.34
C ILE A 6 -16.87 1.52 0.25
N THR A 7 -17.81 1.09 -0.58
CA THR A 7 -18.94 0.27 -0.16
C THR A 7 -18.70 -1.22 -0.47
N PRO A 8 -19.32 -2.13 0.29
CA PRO A 8 -19.37 -3.55 -0.05
C PRO A 8 -19.82 -3.79 -1.49
N ASN A 9 -19.18 -4.75 -2.17
CA ASN A 9 -19.50 -5.12 -3.56
C ASN A 9 -19.47 -3.96 -4.55
N ILE A 10 -18.61 -2.96 -4.32
CA ILE A 10 -18.40 -1.85 -5.26
C ILE A 10 -18.11 -2.40 -6.67
N SER A 11 -18.77 -1.82 -7.67
CA SER A 11 -18.56 -2.19 -9.06
C SER A 11 -17.21 -1.66 -9.57
N ILE A 12 -16.66 -2.26 -10.62
CA ILE A 12 -15.46 -1.73 -11.28
C ILE A 12 -15.67 -0.28 -11.75
N ASP A 13 -16.85 0.01 -12.31
CA ASP A 13 -17.16 1.34 -12.84
C ASP A 13 -17.22 2.40 -11.72
N ASP A 14 -17.89 2.08 -10.61
CA ASP A 14 -17.95 2.98 -9.44
C ASP A 14 -16.57 3.17 -8.81
N TYR A 15 -15.77 2.11 -8.76
CA TYR A 15 -14.39 2.17 -8.26
C TYR A 15 -13.51 3.09 -9.12
N LEU A 16 -13.64 3.02 -10.45
CA LEU A 16 -12.94 3.93 -11.37
C LEU A 16 -13.44 5.37 -11.24
N ILE A 17 -14.74 5.58 -11.02
CA ILE A 17 -15.29 6.91 -10.72
C ILE A 17 -14.66 7.46 -9.44
N HIS A 18 -14.56 6.64 -8.39
CA HIS A 18 -13.89 7.02 -7.15
C HIS A 18 -12.41 7.36 -7.36
N SER A 19 -11.68 6.58 -8.16
CA SER A 19 -10.30 6.90 -8.52
C SER A 19 -10.17 8.27 -9.19
N ILE A 20 -11.04 8.56 -10.16
CA ILE A 20 -11.04 9.85 -10.87
C ILE A 20 -11.39 11.00 -9.92
N THR A 21 -12.33 10.79 -9.00
CA THR A 21 -12.69 11.79 -7.99
C THR A 21 -11.54 12.03 -7.03
N TRP A 22 -10.85 10.98 -6.58
CA TRP A 22 -9.69 11.09 -5.70
C TRP A 22 -8.55 11.88 -6.35
N ASP A 23 -8.20 11.55 -7.60
CA ASP A 23 -7.13 12.24 -8.35
C ASP A 23 -7.41 13.74 -8.57
N LYS A 24 -8.68 14.14 -8.61
CA LYS A 24 -9.10 15.54 -8.81
C LYS A 24 -9.27 16.32 -7.50
N SER A 25 -9.33 15.63 -6.37
CA SER A 25 -9.59 16.24 -5.08
C SER A 25 -8.26 16.55 -4.38
N GLU A 26 -8.08 17.79 -3.93
CA GLU A 26 -6.86 18.19 -3.22
C GLU A 26 -6.75 17.54 -1.83
N ASN A 27 -7.87 17.11 -1.23
CA ASN A 27 -7.94 16.64 0.16
C ASN A 27 -9.03 15.55 0.35
N ALA A 28 -9.10 14.59 -0.57
CA ALA A 28 -9.98 13.43 -0.40
C ALA A 28 -9.36 12.37 0.51
N LEU A 29 -10.14 11.85 1.45
CA LEU A 29 -9.79 10.66 2.23
C LEU A 29 -10.55 9.45 1.72
N ILE A 30 -9.92 8.29 1.85
CA ILE A 30 -10.55 7.00 1.57
C ILE A 30 -11.19 6.52 2.87
N ASP A 31 -12.48 6.22 2.81
CA ASP A 31 -13.25 5.70 3.94
C ASP A 31 -13.65 4.25 3.67
N THR A 32 -12.99 3.32 4.36
CA THR A 32 -13.24 1.87 4.31
C THR A 32 -14.17 1.39 5.44
N SER A 33 -14.76 2.29 6.22
CA SER A 33 -15.57 1.95 7.41
C SER A 33 -16.82 1.12 7.11
N LYS A 34 -17.27 1.07 5.85
CA LYS A 34 -18.40 0.24 5.42
C LYS A 34 -18.02 -1.21 5.11
N LEU A 35 -16.75 -1.55 5.09
CA LEU A 35 -16.25 -2.92 4.85
C LEU A 35 -16.16 -3.66 6.19
N GLU A 36 -17.30 -4.21 6.64
CA GLU A 36 -17.43 -4.80 7.98
C GLU A 36 -17.07 -6.29 8.02
N THR A 37 -17.17 -6.98 6.88
CA THR A 37 -16.92 -8.43 6.79
C THR A 37 -15.60 -8.75 6.11
N ILE A 38 -15.04 -9.94 6.39
CA ILE A 38 -13.85 -10.43 5.71
C ILE A 38 -14.08 -10.51 4.20
N ASP A 39 -15.28 -10.92 3.77
CA ASP A 39 -15.60 -11.07 2.35
C ASP A 39 -15.60 -9.70 1.63
N ASP A 40 -16.15 -8.66 2.25
CA ASP A 40 -16.14 -7.31 1.70
C ASP A 40 -14.72 -6.76 1.56
N ILE A 41 -13.91 -6.95 2.61
CA ILE A 41 -12.51 -6.51 2.66
C ILE A 41 -11.69 -7.23 1.58
N VAL A 42 -11.82 -8.55 1.48
CA VAL A 42 -11.09 -9.37 0.50
C VAL A 42 -11.53 -9.04 -0.92
N TYR A 43 -12.84 -8.84 -1.14
CA TYR A 43 -13.35 -8.41 -2.43
C TYR A 43 -12.73 -7.09 -2.87
N CYS A 44 -12.73 -6.09 -1.98
CA CYS A 44 -12.16 -4.78 -2.26
C CYS A 44 -10.64 -4.86 -2.50
N ALA A 45 -9.91 -5.61 -1.67
CA ALA A 45 -8.47 -5.80 -1.84
C ALA A 45 -8.13 -6.44 -3.19
N LYS A 46 -8.87 -7.49 -3.60
CA LYS A 46 -8.67 -8.13 -4.91
C LYS A 46 -8.97 -7.19 -6.07
N LEU A 47 -10.00 -6.36 -5.95
CA LEU A 47 -10.31 -5.34 -6.95
C LEU A 47 -9.14 -4.36 -7.09
N ALA A 48 -8.63 -3.82 -5.97
CA ALA A 48 -7.50 -2.91 -5.98
C ALA A 48 -6.20 -3.55 -6.51
N LEU A 49 -5.91 -4.80 -6.10
CA LEU A 49 -4.78 -5.60 -6.61
C LEU A 49 -4.86 -5.88 -8.11
N SER A 50 -6.06 -5.91 -8.69
CA SER A 50 -6.23 -6.06 -10.15
C SER A 50 -5.85 -4.80 -10.95
N MET A 51 -5.61 -3.68 -10.27
CA MET A 51 -5.29 -2.39 -10.88
C MET A 51 -4.11 -1.69 -10.17
N PRO A 52 -2.92 -2.32 -10.12
CA PRO A 52 -1.79 -1.84 -9.33
C PRO A 52 -1.16 -0.54 -9.86
N ASP A 53 -1.37 -0.22 -11.14
CA ASP A 53 -0.87 1.02 -11.75
C ASP A 53 -1.69 2.26 -11.37
N ILE A 54 -2.83 2.08 -10.68
CA ILE A 54 -3.69 3.16 -10.22
C ILE A 54 -3.29 3.57 -8.80
N LYS A 55 -2.90 4.83 -8.61
CA LYS A 55 -2.51 5.39 -7.30
C LYS A 55 -3.61 5.23 -6.24
N PHE A 56 -4.85 5.45 -6.65
CA PHE A 56 -6.02 5.23 -5.79
C PHE A 56 -6.06 3.78 -5.27
N SER A 57 -5.76 2.79 -6.10
CA SER A 57 -5.72 1.39 -5.67
C SER A 57 -4.63 1.13 -4.64
N LEU A 58 -3.45 1.71 -4.80
CA LEU A 58 -2.38 1.60 -3.81
C LEU A 58 -2.80 2.21 -2.47
N ALA A 59 -3.42 3.39 -2.50
CA ALA A 59 -3.93 4.04 -1.29
C ALA A 59 -5.08 3.25 -0.62
N VAL A 60 -5.94 2.60 -1.41
CA VAL A 60 -6.95 1.66 -0.88
C VAL A 60 -6.27 0.46 -0.22
N LEU A 61 -5.27 -0.15 -0.86
CA LEU A 61 -4.55 -1.29 -0.29
C LEU A 61 -3.82 -0.94 1.01
N GLU A 62 -3.21 0.24 1.08
CA GLU A 62 -2.61 0.78 2.31
C GLU A 62 -3.63 0.79 3.46
N GLN A 63 -4.79 1.42 3.25
CA GLN A 63 -5.87 1.49 4.25
C GLN A 63 -6.41 0.11 4.64
N LEU A 64 -6.63 -0.76 3.66
CA LEU A 64 -7.14 -2.11 3.91
C LEU A 64 -6.13 -2.98 4.68
N SER A 65 -4.83 -2.76 4.46
CA SER A 65 -3.78 -3.53 5.10
C SER A 65 -3.74 -3.35 6.61
N GLU A 66 -4.22 -2.21 7.13
CA GLU A 66 -4.29 -1.92 8.56
C GLU A 66 -5.47 -2.65 9.25
N ILE A 67 -6.42 -3.19 8.48
CA ILE A 67 -7.58 -3.88 9.04
C ILE A 67 -7.15 -5.23 9.63
N LYS A 68 -7.37 -5.39 10.94
CA LYS A 68 -6.92 -6.57 11.70
C LYS A 68 -7.42 -7.90 11.13
N ILE A 69 -8.67 -7.95 10.66
CA ILE A 69 -9.28 -9.18 10.11
C ILE A 69 -8.85 -9.49 8.67
N MET A 70 -8.01 -8.66 8.05
CA MET A 70 -7.44 -8.93 6.72
C MET A 70 -6.69 -10.27 6.70
N PRO A 71 -6.98 -11.18 5.75
CA PRO A 71 -6.27 -12.45 5.66
C PRO A 71 -4.78 -12.30 5.34
N MET A 72 -3.94 -13.10 6.01
CA MET A 72 -2.49 -13.05 5.86
C MET A 72 -2.01 -13.30 4.42
N ASN A 73 -2.68 -14.18 3.68
CA ASN A 73 -2.33 -14.44 2.27
C ASN A 73 -2.60 -13.22 1.37
N VAL A 74 -3.60 -12.40 1.70
CA VAL A 74 -3.87 -11.15 0.97
C VAL A 74 -2.82 -10.10 1.35
N LEU A 75 -2.41 -10.03 2.62
CA LEU A 75 -1.29 -9.16 3.03
C LEU A 75 0.01 -9.54 2.30
N GLU A 76 0.28 -10.82 2.10
CA GLU A 76 1.46 -11.27 1.34
C GLU A 76 1.40 -10.79 -0.12
N GLU A 77 0.24 -10.87 -0.76
CA GLU A 77 0.02 -10.34 -2.11
C GLU A 77 0.20 -8.81 -2.16
N ILE A 78 -0.32 -8.10 -1.16
CA ILE A 78 -0.14 -6.64 -1.04
C ILE A 78 1.34 -6.28 -0.86
N ILE A 79 2.15 -7.01 -0.09
CA ILE A 79 3.60 -6.72 0.01
C ILE A 79 4.29 -6.89 -1.36
N LEU A 80 3.89 -7.88 -2.15
CA LEU A 80 4.54 -8.19 -3.41
C LEU A 80 4.16 -7.22 -4.54
N THR A 81 2.98 -6.62 -4.47
CA THR A 81 2.41 -5.79 -5.54
C THR A 81 2.34 -4.30 -5.16
N GLY A 82 2.16 -4.01 -3.87
CA GLY A 82 1.95 -2.67 -3.34
C GLY A 82 3.21 -1.80 -3.35
N ASP A 83 3.02 -0.54 -3.00
CA ASP A 83 4.08 0.45 -2.89
C ASP A 83 4.70 0.47 -1.47
N PRO A 84 5.66 1.35 -1.20
CA PRO A 84 6.24 1.45 0.14
C PRO A 84 5.21 1.74 1.24
N GLY A 85 4.15 2.53 0.96
CA GLY A 85 3.08 2.81 1.92
C GLY A 85 2.36 1.53 2.33
N CYS A 86 1.98 0.70 1.36
CA CYS A 86 1.40 -0.63 1.61
C CYS A 86 2.33 -1.51 2.47
N CYS A 87 3.63 -1.53 2.14
CA CYS A 87 4.60 -2.33 2.88
C CYS A 87 4.74 -1.85 4.34
N GLU A 88 4.85 -0.53 4.55
CA GLU A 88 4.96 0.07 5.88
C GLU A 88 3.74 -0.23 6.75
N SER A 89 2.52 0.00 6.22
CA SER A 89 1.28 -0.30 6.95
C SER A 89 1.19 -1.77 7.37
N ILE A 90 1.61 -2.70 6.51
CA ILE A 90 1.66 -4.13 6.87
C ILE A 90 2.73 -4.39 7.92
N CYS A 91 3.95 -3.90 7.72
CA CYS A 91 5.08 -4.22 8.60
C CYS A 91 4.98 -3.61 10.00
N MET A 92 4.15 -2.58 10.17
CA MET A 92 3.82 -2.00 11.48
C MET A 92 2.79 -2.84 12.26
N ARG A 93 2.18 -3.85 11.66
CA ARG A 93 1.24 -4.75 12.35
C ARG A 93 1.95 -5.66 13.35
N THR A 94 1.31 -5.85 14.50
CA THR A 94 1.84 -6.71 15.58
C THR A 94 1.36 -8.17 15.50
N ASP A 95 0.35 -8.44 14.66
CA ASP A 95 -0.35 -9.72 14.56
C ASP A 95 0.10 -10.60 13.37
N LEU A 96 1.13 -10.18 12.64
CA LEU A 96 1.65 -10.90 11.47
C LEU A 96 2.07 -12.34 11.78
N ASN A 97 1.98 -13.23 10.79
CA ASN A 97 2.55 -14.58 10.87
C ASN A 97 4.09 -14.55 10.70
N SER A 98 4.75 -15.71 10.86
CA SER A 98 6.22 -15.79 10.72
C SER A 98 6.72 -15.49 9.31
N ASN A 99 5.94 -15.78 8.28
CA ASN A 99 6.31 -15.53 6.89
C ASN A 99 6.32 -14.03 6.58
N LEU A 100 5.23 -13.33 6.89
CA LEU A 100 5.10 -11.88 6.72
C LEU A 100 6.12 -11.11 7.55
N ARG A 101 6.36 -11.52 8.80
CA ARG A 101 7.44 -10.93 9.61
C ARG A 101 8.80 -11.02 8.92
N ARG A 102 9.11 -12.18 8.32
CA ARG A 102 10.35 -12.38 7.57
C ARG A 102 10.41 -11.51 6.32
N MET A 103 9.31 -11.37 5.57
CA MET A 103 9.23 -10.48 4.41
C MET A 103 9.53 -9.04 4.82
N CYS A 104 8.90 -8.55 5.88
CA CYS A 104 9.13 -7.21 6.44
C CYS A 104 10.58 -6.97 6.84
N SER A 105 11.20 -7.89 7.58
CA SER A 105 12.63 -7.77 7.92
C SER A 105 13.54 -7.75 6.68
N GLY A 106 13.15 -8.45 5.60
CA GLY A 106 13.87 -8.43 4.32
C GLY A 106 13.80 -7.07 3.61
N LEU A 107 12.66 -6.38 3.69
CA LEU A 107 12.49 -5.05 3.12
C LEU A 107 13.35 -4.01 3.84
N GLU A 108 13.40 -4.05 5.19
CA GLU A 108 14.26 -3.16 5.98
C GLU A 108 15.75 -3.28 5.60
N LEU A 109 16.21 -4.50 5.31
CA LEU A 109 17.58 -4.75 4.87
C LEU A 109 17.86 -4.16 3.48
N THR A 110 16.86 -4.18 2.60
CA THR A 110 16.94 -3.57 1.27
C THR A 110 17.00 -2.05 1.36
N HIS A 111 16.18 -1.43 2.20
CA HIS A 111 16.20 0.03 2.41
C HIS A 111 17.56 0.50 2.95
N LYS A 112 18.11 -0.19 3.96
CA LYS A 112 19.46 0.11 4.49
C LYS A 112 20.54 0.00 3.42
N LYS A 113 20.46 -1.01 2.55
CA LYS A 113 21.43 -1.19 1.45
C LYS A 113 21.33 -0.07 0.42
N THR A 114 20.13 0.36 0.05
CA THR A 114 19.91 1.46 -0.89
C THR A 114 20.40 2.79 -0.31
N GLU A 115 20.19 3.06 0.97
CA GLU A 115 20.75 4.25 1.65
C GLU A 115 22.28 4.24 1.70
N ILE A 116 22.91 3.09 1.91
CA ILE A 116 24.38 2.98 1.89
C ILE A 116 24.91 3.28 0.48
N ILE A 117 24.27 2.75 -0.56
CA ILE A 117 24.67 2.98 -1.95
C ILE A 117 24.45 4.45 -2.35
N SER A 118 23.33 5.07 -1.97
CA SER A 118 23.05 6.47 -2.29
C SER A 118 24.00 7.44 -1.58
N ARG A 119 24.41 7.12 -0.34
CA ARG A 119 25.46 7.87 0.39
C ARG A 119 26.84 7.68 -0.24
N SER A 120 27.21 6.47 -0.66
CA SER A 120 28.47 6.22 -1.37
C SER A 120 28.53 6.89 -2.75
N ALA A 121 27.40 7.02 -3.45
CA ALA A 121 27.33 7.74 -4.73
C ALA A 121 27.52 9.26 -4.56
N HIS A 122 27.11 9.83 -3.42
CA HIS A 122 27.31 11.26 -3.11
C HIS A 122 28.73 11.59 -2.63
N SER A 123 29.55 10.60 -2.25
CA SER A 123 30.94 10.83 -1.82
C SER A 123 31.98 10.83 -2.95
N ASN A 124 31.59 10.59 -4.20
CA ASN A 124 32.52 10.52 -5.34
C ASN A 124 32.54 11.78 -6.23
N GLN A 125 31.99 12.91 -5.78
CA GLN A 125 32.29 14.23 -6.36
C GLN A 125 33.29 14.98 -5.48
N VAL A 126 34.55 14.54 -5.48
CA VAL A 126 35.66 15.34 -4.97
C VAL A 126 36.50 15.78 -6.16
N ASN A 127 36.48 17.08 -6.40
CA ASN A 127 37.24 17.83 -7.41
C ASN A 127 38.69 17.34 -7.57
N PHE A 128 39.09 17.10 -8.81
CA PHE A 128 40.49 17.31 -9.23
C PHE A 128 40.57 18.67 -9.95
N PRO A 129 41.22 19.68 -9.37
CA PRO A 129 41.62 20.85 -10.14
C PRO A 129 42.80 20.49 -11.06
N THR A 130 42.77 21.10 -12.24
CA THR A 130 43.78 21.16 -13.31
C THR A 130 45.21 21.38 -12.84
#